data_AF-A0A520I869-F1
#
_entry.id   AF-A0A520I869-F1
#
_cell.length_a   1.000
_cell.length_b   1.000
_cell.length_c   1.000
_cell.angle_alpha   90.00
_cell.angle_beta   90.00
_cell.angle_gamma   90.00
#
_symmetry.space_group_name_H-M   'P 1'
#
loop_
_entity.id
_entity.type
_entity.pdbx_description
1 polymer ?
#
loop_
_entity_poly.entity_id
_entity_poly.type
_entity_poly.pdbx_seq_one_letter_code
_entity_poly.pdbx_strand_id
1 'polypeptide(L)' 'MLATLTKWLIQLVAIASVASTGIVYWGATTWRGKLGIALSGLLIYLSLAIWSVWLDRRPTKFIDWL' A
#
# COMPACT_ATOMS: atom_id res chain seq x y z
N MET A 1 -14.36 -15.72 -1.04
CA MET A 1 -14.63 -14.70 -2.07
C MET A 1 -14.34 -13.28 -1.60
N LEU A 2 -14.88 -12.83 -0.44
CA LEU A 2 -14.68 -11.46 0.05
C LEU A 2 -13.19 -11.07 0.21
N ALA A 3 -12.39 -11.89 0.92
CA ALA A 3 -10.96 -11.62 1.13
C ALA A 3 -10.15 -11.54 -0.19
N THR A 4 -10.50 -12.37 -1.18
CA THR A 4 -9.90 -12.35 -2.52
C THR A 4 -10.19 -11.01 -3.22
N LEU A 5 -11.42 -10.52 -3.13
CA LEU A 5 -11.83 -9.25 -3.71
C LEU A 5 -11.17 -8.06 -2.99
N THR A 6 -11.03 -8.12 -1.66
CA THR A 6 -10.31 -7.11 -0.87
C THR A 6 -8.83 -7.03 -1.26
N LYS A 7 -8.16 -8.17 -1.50
CA LYS A 7 -6.76 -8.18 -1.96
C LYS A 7 -6.60 -7.61 -3.37
N TRP A 8 -7.54 -7.91 -4.25
CA TRP A 8 -7.58 -7.33 -5.59
C TRP A 8 -7.71 -5.81 -5.55
N LEU A 9 -8.58 -5.29 -4.69
CA LEU A 9 -8.70 -3.85 -4.45
C LEU A 9 -7.40 -3.25 -3.90
N ILE A 10 -6.73 -3.91 -2.94
CA ILE A 10 -5.44 -3.45 -2.40
C ILE A 10 -4.37 -3.40 -3.50
N GLN A 11 -4.31 -4.39 -4.39
CA GLN A 11 -3.38 -4.38 -5.52
C GLN A 11 -3.66 -3.23 -6.49
N LEU A 12 -4.93 -2.97 -6.83
CA LEU A 12 -5.30 -1.85 -7.69
C LEU A 12 -4.92 -0.51 -7.07
N VAL A 13 -5.17 -0.34 -5.77
CA VAL A 13 -4.78 0.87 -5.02
C VAL A 13 -3.26 1.02 -4.97
N ALA A 14 -2.51 -0.07 -4.77
CA ALA A 14 -1.05 -0.04 -4.77
C ALA A 14 -0.50 0.42 -6.13
N ILE A 15 -1.00 -0.13 -7.24
CA ILE A 15 -0.59 0.25 -8.60
C ILE A 15 -0.91 1.73 -8.86
N ALA A 16 -2.13 2.17 -8.54
CA ALA A 16 -2.54 3.56 -8.72
C ALA A 16 -1.69 4.53 -7.87
N SER A 17 -1.34 4.13 -6.64
CA SER A 17 -0.50 4.93 -5.73
C SER A 17 0.94 5.04 -6.21
N VAL A 18 1.51 3.98 -6.79
CA VAL A 18 2.86 4.02 -7.38
C VAL A 18 2.88 4.95 -8.60
N ALA A 19 1.88 4.84 -9.48
CA ALA A 19 1.76 5.70 -10.65
C ALA A 19 1.61 7.19 -10.26
N SER A 20 0.74 7.51 -9.30
CA SER A 20 0.55 8.89 -8.83
C SER A 20 1.80 9.45 -8.15
N THR A 21 2.49 8.65 -7.33
CA THR A 21 3.76 9.04 -6.70
C THR A 21 4.83 9.35 -7.75
N GLY A 22 4.93 8.54 -8.82
CA GLY A 22 5.88 8.78 -9.91
C GLY A 22 5.62 10.09 -10.66
N ILE A 23 4.35 10.42 -10.90
CA ILE A 23 3.96 11.69 -11.55
C ILE A 23 4.35 12.88 -10.67
N VAL A 24 4.02 12.83 -9.37
CA VAL A 24 4.36 13.91 -8.42
C VAL A 24 5.89 14.03 -8.24
N TYR A 25 6.60 12.91 -8.22
CA TYR A 25 8.06 12.87 -8.17
C TYR A 25 8.70 13.55 -9.39
N TRP A 26 8.14 13.34 -10.58
CA TRP A 26 8.61 14.00 -11.81
C TRP A 26 8.39 15.52 -11.76
N GLY A 27 7.26 15.97 -11.20
CA GLY A 27 6.95 17.39 -11.02
C GLY A 27 7.76 18.10 -9.95
N ALA A 28 8.42 17.38 -9.04
CA ALA A 28 9.24 17.99 -8.00
C ALA A 28 10.56 18.55 -8.57
N THR A 29 10.80 19.84 -8.34
CA THR A 29 11.99 20.56 -8.86
C THR A 29 13.21 20.46 -7.93
N THR A 30 13.03 20.05 -6.68
CA THR A 30 14.11 19.95 -5.68
C THR A 30 14.40 18.50 -5.31
N TRP A 31 15.69 18.18 -5.07
CA TRP A 31 16.15 16.86 -4.62
C TRP A 31 15.52 16.45 -3.28
N ARG A 32 15.33 17.41 -2.37
CA ARG A 32 14.63 17.20 -1.09
C ARG A 32 13.16 16.83 -1.28
N GLY A 33 12.45 17.51 -2.19
CA GLY A 33 11.06 17.19 -2.53
C GLY A 33 10.94 15.80 -3.15
N LYS A 34 11.82 15.46 -4.09
CA LYS A 34 11.92 14.13 -4.71
C LYS A 34 12.13 13.02 -3.66
N LEU A 35 13.08 13.20 -2.74
CA LEU A 35 13.32 12.26 -1.64
C LEU A 35 12.10 12.10 -0.73
N GLY A 36 11.44 13.21 -0.35
CA GLY A 36 10.24 13.15 0.49
C GLY A 36 9.08 12.40 -0.17
N ILE A 37 8.86 12.60 -1.47
CA ILE A 37 7.81 11.92 -2.24
C ILE A 37 8.14 10.42 -2.36
N ALA A 38 9.38 10.07 -2.67
CA ALA A 38 9.81 8.67 -2.76
C ALA A 38 9.64 7.94 -1.42
N LEU A 39 10.04 8.56 -0.30
CA LEU A 39 9.87 8.00 1.04
C LEU A 39 8.40 7.85 1.44
N SER A 40 7.57 8.84 1.11
CA SER A 40 6.12 8.78 1.37
C SER A 40 5.45 7.67 0.57
N GLY A 41 5.78 7.53 -0.72
CA GLY A 41 5.30 6.44 -1.56
C GLY A 41 5.73 5.07 -1.05
N LEU A 42 6.98 4.93 -0.60
CA LEU A 42 7.50 3.71 0.01
C LEU A 42 6.72 3.34 1.27
N LEU A 43 6.42 4.31 2.16
CA LEU A 43 5.63 4.09 3.38
C LEU A 43 4.20 3.63 3.08
N ILE A 44 3.55 4.22 2.08
CA ILE A 44 2.20 3.82 1.64
C ILE A 44 2.24 2.37 1.13
N TYR A 45 3.23 2.04 0.29
CA TYR A 45 3.37 0.69 -0.25
C TYR A 45 3.62 -0.34 0.85
N LEU A 46 4.50 -0.03 1.81
CA LEU A 46 4.75 -0.88 2.99
C LEU A 46 3.49 -1.10 3.82
N SER A 47 2.72 -0.04 4.05
CA SER A 47 1.47 -0.11 4.82
C SER A 47 0.43 -1.02 4.14
N LEU A 48 0.28 -0.90 2.81
CA LEU A 48 -0.60 -1.77 2.02
C LEU A 48 -0.11 -3.22 2.00
N ALA A 49 1.21 -3.44 1.92
CA ALA A 49 1.80 -4.78 1.97
C ALA A 49 1.54 -5.46 3.31
N ILE A 50 1.75 -4.75 4.43
CA ILE A 50 1.44 -5.24 5.79
C ILE A 50 -0.05 -5.56 5.90
N TRP A 51 -0.93 -4.69 5.41
CA TRP A 51 -2.37 -4.94 5.40
C TRP A 51 -2.69 -6.21 4.62
N SER A 52 -2.15 -6.37 3.41
CA SER A 52 -2.36 -7.55 2.58
C SER A 52 -1.95 -8.84 3.30
N VAL A 53 -0.77 -8.85 3.92
CA VAL A 53 -0.27 -9.99 4.72
C VAL A 53 -1.13 -10.23 5.96
N TRP A 54 -1.62 -9.17 6.61
CA TRP A 54 -2.50 -9.31 7.76
C TRP A 54 -3.86 -9.89 7.37
N LEU A 55 -4.41 -9.53 6.20
CA LEU A 55 -5.62 -10.15 5.66
C LEU A 55 -5.44 -11.64 5.40
N ASP A 56 -4.24 -12.06 5.00
CA ASP A 56 -3.89 -13.48 4.86
C ASP A 56 -3.84 -14.22 6.19
N ARG A 57 -3.36 -13.55 7.23
CA ARG A 57 -3.20 -14.13 8.56
C ARG A 57 -4.41 -13.94 9.46
N ARG A 58 -5.51 -13.33 8.97
CA ARG A 58 -6.71 -13.13 9.78
C ARG A 58 -7.26 -14.47 10.24
N PRO A 59 -7.32 -14.72 11.56
CA PRO A 59 -7.99 -15.88 12.07
C PRO A 59 -9.46 -15.86 11.66
N THR A 60 -9.95 -16.98 11.14
CA THR A 60 -11.34 -17.09 10.65
C THR A 60 -12.35 -17.18 11.79
N LYS A 61 -11.88 -17.45 13.02
CA LYS A 61 -12.70 -17.49 14.23
C LYS A 61 -12.17 -16.48 15.24
N PHE A 62 -13.09 -15.80 15.94
CA PHE A 62 -12.77 -14.88 17.03
C PHE A 62 -12.00 -15.57 18.18
N ILE A 63 -12.20 -16.88 18.37
CA ILE A 63 -11.51 -17.68 19.39
C ILE A 63 -10.01 -17.80 19.11
N ASP A 64 -9.59 -17.77 17.83
CA ASP A 64 -8.16 -17.81 17.48
C ASP A 64 -7.44 -16.47 17.78
N TRP A 65 -8.18 -15.43 18.20
CA TRP A 65 -7.62 -14.17 18.72
C TRP A 65 -7.40 -14.17 20.23
N LEU A 66 -7.97 -15.15 20.95
CA LEU A 66 -7.94 -15.29 22.42
C LEU A 66 -6.82 -16.25 22.84
#